data_AF-A0A7C4GQ51-F1
#
_entry.id   AF-A0A7C4GQ51-F1
#
_cell.length_a   1.000
_cell.length_b   1.000
_cell.length_c   1.000
_cell.angle_alpha   90.00
_cell.angle_beta   90.00
_cell.angle_gamma   90.00
#
_symmetry.space_group_name_H-M   'P 1'
#
loop_
_entity.id
_entity.type
_entity.pdbx_description
1 polymer ?
#
loop_
_entity_poly.entity_id
_entity_poly.type
_entity_poly.pdbx_seq_one_letter_code
_entity_poly.pdbx_strand_id
1 'polypeptide(L)'
;MKIIGLKEDEHGLHVILSISNNSNEKSEGVLLVMLGYEDSFVAENDKSYIFKRFKVYSQQVLQISPKREENLEVILPRDSDMKRILIMYFLKSDFKGLEENSDQIVLKKEDVIWVQTWVN
;
A
#
# COMPACT_ATOMS: atom_id res chain seq x y z
N MET A 1 -9.74 3.60 2.04
CA MET A 1 -9.00 2.97 0.93
C MET A 1 -9.56 1.58 0.69
N LYS A 2 -9.74 1.18 -0.58
CA LYS A 2 -10.21 -0.14 -1.01
C LYS A 2 -9.55 -0.50 -2.34
N ILE A 3 -9.26 -1.78 -2.55
CA ILE A 3 -8.94 -2.30 -3.89
C ILE A 3 -10.27 -2.61 -4.57
N ILE A 4 -10.50 -2.02 -5.75
CA ILE A 4 -11.77 -2.13 -6.49
C ILE A 4 -11.63 -2.86 -7.82
N GLY A 5 -10.40 -3.13 -8.26
CA GLY A 5 -10.15 -3.87 -9.49
C GLY A 5 -8.72 -4.38 -9.57
N LEU A 6 -8.58 -5.54 -10.22
CA LEU A 6 -7.32 -6.13 -10.63
C LEU A 6 -7.46 -6.51 -12.11
N LYS A 7 -6.51 -6.08 -12.93
CA LYS A 7 -6.46 -6.42 -14.35
C LYS A 7 -5.02 -6.73 -14.73
N GLU A 8 -4.81 -7.80 -15.47
CA GLU A 8 -3.48 -8.12 -16.01
C GLU A 8 -3.48 -7.87 -17.52
N ASP A 9 -2.39 -7.27 -18.01
CA ASP A 9 -2.09 -7.17 -19.43
C ASP A 9 -0.59 -7.33 -19.68
N GLU A 10 -0.14 -7.11 -20.92
CA GLU A 10 1.27 -7.27 -21.32
C GLU A 10 2.25 -6.34 -20.60
N HIS A 11 1.77 -5.25 -20.00
CA HIS A 11 2.59 -4.25 -19.29
C HIS A 11 2.70 -4.51 -17.79
N GLY A 12 1.77 -5.27 -17.20
CA GLY A 12 1.84 -5.60 -15.78
C GLY A 12 0.52 -6.00 -15.15
N LEU A 13 0.51 -5.97 -13.82
CA LEU A 13 -0.69 -6.10 -13.01
C LEU A 13 -1.17 -4.70 -12.60
N HIS A 14 -2.34 -4.34 -13.11
CA HIS A 14 -3.01 -3.09 -12.85
C HIS A 14 -3.90 -3.25 -11.61
N VAL A 15 -3.59 -2.50 -10.56
CA VAL A 15 -4.38 -2.44 -9.34
C VAL A 15 -5.13 -1.13 -9.28
N ILE A 16 -6.45 -1.21 -9.27
CA ILE A 16 -7.32 -0.03 -9.16
C ILE A 16 -7.72 0.15 -7.69
N LEU A 17 -7.31 1.27 -7.12
CA LEU A 17 -7.58 1.68 -5.75
C LEU A 17 -8.64 2.77 -5.73
N SER A 18 -9.61 2.66 -4.83
CA SER A 18 -10.45 3.79 -4.41
C SER A 18 -9.94 4.33 -3.06
N ILE A 19 -9.63 5.62 -3.03
CA ILE A 19 -9.16 6.33 -1.83
C ILE A 19 -10.07 7.52 -1.59
N SER A 20 -10.65 7.59 -0.39
CA SER A 20 -11.54 8.66 0.02
C SER A 20 -10.98 9.44 1.20
N ASN A 21 -11.10 10.76 1.14
CA ASN A 21 -10.81 11.67 2.23
C ASN A 21 -12.12 12.29 2.74
N ASN A 22 -12.60 11.80 3.87
CA ASN A 22 -13.83 12.28 4.51
C ASN A 22 -13.60 13.52 5.40
N SER A 23 -12.36 14.01 5.49
CA SER A 23 -12.03 15.23 6.21
C SER A 23 -12.43 16.49 5.42
N ASN A 24 -12.58 17.60 6.15
CA ASN A 24 -12.64 18.94 5.57
C ASN A 24 -11.26 19.47 5.16
N GLU A 25 -10.19 18.77 5.56
CA GLU A 25 -8.80 19.16 5.31
C GLU A 25 -8.20 18.38 4.14
N LYS A 26 -7.24 19.00 3.45
CA LYS A 26 -6.45 18.33 2.42
C LYS A 26 -5.50 17.35 3.11
N SER A 27 -5.44 16.12 2.61
CA SER A 27 -4.47 15.13 3.09
C SER A 27 -3.35 14.99 2.08
N GLU A 28 -2.10 15.11 2.53
CA GLU A 28 -0.92 14.72 1.77
C GLU A 28 -0.29 13.51 2.44
N GLY A 29 0.07 12.52 1.64
CA GLY A 29 0.61 11.28 2.17
C GLY A 29 1.41 10.52 1.14
N VAL A 30 2.03 9.45 1.60
CA VAL A 30 2.82 8.56 0.77
C VAL A 30 2.03 7.27 0.56
N LEU A 31 1.78 6.91 -0.69
CA LEU A 31 1.29 5.59 -1.06
C LEU A 31 2.47 4.65 -1.30
N LEU A 32 2.49 3.52 -0.60
CA LEU A 32 3.47 2.47 -0.75
C LEU A 32 2.79 1.19 -1.21
N VAL A 33 3.41 0.49 -2.17
CA VAL A 33 2.99 -0.86 -2.57
C VAL A 33 4.06 -1.88 -2.23
N MET A 34 3.59 -2.98 -1.64
CA MET A 34 4.37 -4.11 -1.22
C MET A 34 3.82 -5.41 -1.81
N LEU A 35 4.72 -6.23 -2.34
CA LEU A 35 4.41 -7.56 -2.85
C LEU A 35 4.78 -8.60 -1.80
N GLY A 36 3.82 -9.47 -1.50
CA GLY A 36 3.98 -10.59 -0.58
C GLY A 36 3.98 -11.92 -1.34
N TYR A 37 4.72 -12.86 -0.80
CA TYR A 37 4.90 -14.23 -1.25
C TYR A 37 4.19 -15.19 -0.27
N GLU A 38 4.35 -16.50 -0.48
CA GLU A 38 3.69 -17.54 0.30
C GLU A 38 3.90 -17.37 1.82
N ASP A 39 5.11 -17.01 2.23
CA ASP A 39 5.55 -16.94 3.61
C ASP A 39 5.53 -15.52 4.22
N SER A 40 5.04 -14.54 3.46
CA SER A 40 4.81 -13.18 3.95
C SER A 40 3.68 -13.16 4.96
N PHE A 41 3.76 -12.27 5.96
CA PHE A 41 2.69 -12.15 6.94
C PHE A 41 2.63 -10.76 7.58
N VAL A 42 1.44 -10.42 8.07
CA VAL A 42 1.18 -9.22 8.85
C VAL A 42 0.90 -9.65 10.28
N ALA A 43 1.70 -9.14 11.21
CA ALA A 43 1.44 -9.25 12.64
C ALA A 43 1.00 -7.87 13.17
N GLU A 44 0.27 -7.86 14.28
CA GLU A 44 -0.13 -6.61 14.92
C GLU A 44 -0.03 -6.70 16.44
N ASN A 45 0.12 -5.54 17.07
CA ASN A 45 -0.06 -5.34 18.50
C ASN A 45 -0.95 -4.12 18.73
N ASP A 46 -1.08 -3.68 19.99
CA ASP A 46 -1.96 -2.57 20.36
C ASP A 46 -1.61 -1.24 19.65
N LYS A 47 -0.34 -1.03 19.28
CA LYS A 47 0.16 0.25 18.76
C LYS A 47 0.60 0.19 17.30
N SER A 48 0.94 -0.99 16.79
CA SER A 48 1.66 -1.12 15.53
C SER A 48 1.21 -2.31 14.70
N TYR A 49 1.35 -2.15 13.38
CA TYR A 49 1.40 -3.22 12.41
C TYR A 49 2.86 -3.57 12.10
N ILE A 50 3.13 -4.85 11.89
CA ILE A 50 4.45 -5.42 11.57
C ILE A 50 4.28 -6.26 10.31
N PHE A 51 4.85 -5.81 9.20
CA PHE A 51 4.79 -6.49 7.90
C PHE A 51 6.12 -7.18 7.67
N LYS A 52 6.12 -8.48 7.41
CA LYS A 52 7.34 -9.28 7.25
C LYS A 52 7.41 -9.97 5.90
N ARG A 53 8.62 -9.98 5.33
CA ARG A 53 8.96 -10.63 4.05
C ARG A 53 8.12 -10.11 2.89
N PHE A 54 7.95 -8.80 2.84
CA PHE A 54 7.33 -8.11 1.72
C PHE A 54 8.41 -7.38 0.92
N LYS A 55 8.33 -7.45 -0.40
CA LYS A 55 9.17 -6.65 -1.30
C LYS A 55 8.48 -5.34 -1.62
N VAL A 56 9.16 -4.22 -1.41
CA VAL A 56 8.63 -2.89 -1.72
C VAL A 56 8.85 -2.59 -3.20
N TYR A 57 7.85 -2.02 -3.86
CA TYR A 57 7.92 -1.76 -5.32
C TYR A 57 7.63 -0.33 -5.75
N SER A 58 6.79 0.41 -5.03
CA SER A 58 6.42 1.75 -5.45
C SER A 58 6.16 2.63 -4.25
N GLN A 59 6.64 3.87 -4.33
CA GLN A 59 6.36 4.94 -3.40
C GLN A 59 5.92 6.17 -4.21
N GLN A 60 4.69 6.65 -3.98
CA GLN A 60 4.15 7.84 -4.65
C GLN A 60 3.62 8.83 -3.62
N VAL A 61 3.85 10.12 -3.81
CA VAL A 61 3.21 11.15 -2.99
C VAL A 61 1.82 11.42 -3.57
N LEU A 62 0.79 11.22 -2.77
CA LEU A 62 -0.61 11.43 -3.16
C LEU A 62 -1.23 12.52 -2.30
N GLN A 63 -1.82 13.50 -2.99
CA GLN A 63 -2.61 14.56 -2.38
C GLN A 63 -4.09 14.28 -2.63
N ILE A 64 -4.84 14.03 -1.55
CA ILE A 64 -6.26 13.69 -1.63
C ILE A 64 -7.07 14.92 -1.22
N SER A 65 -7.94 15.37 -2.11
CA SER A 65 -8.76 16.55 -1.87
C SER A 65 -9.81 16.31 -0.78
N PRO A 66 -10.20 17.35 0.00
CA PRO A 66 -11.26 17.22 1.00
C PRO A 66 -12.57 16.73 0.40
N LYS A 67 -13.29 15.86 1.11
CA LYS A 67 -14.60 15.31 0.72
C LYS A 67 -14.64 14.71 -0.68
N ARG A 68 -13.52 14.15 -1.16
CA ARG A 68 -13.44 13.48 -2.45
C ARG A 68 -13.06 12.03 -2.31
N GLU A 69 -13.55 11.26 -3.28
CA GLU A 69 -13.08 9.93 -3.60
C GLU A 69 -12.34 10.00 -4.93
N GLU A 70 -11.16 9.39 -4.97
CA GLU A 70 -10.27 9.36 -6.12
C GLU A 70 -9.96 7.89 -6.45
N ASN A 71 -10.01 7.56 -7.74
CA ASN A 71 -9.57 6.25 -8.24
C ASN A 71 -8.16 6.38 -8.77
N LEU A 72 -7.25 5.58 -8.23
CA LEU A 72 -5.85 5.53 -8.62
C LEU A 72 -5.54 4.17 -9.24
N GLU A 73 -4.92 4.20 -10.40
CA GLU A 73 -4.36 3.02 -11.04
C GLU A 73 -2.87 2.90 -10.69
N VAL A 74 -2.49 1.76 -10.12
CA VAL A 74 -1.10 1.44 -9.84
C VAL A 74 -0.70 0.25 -10.69
N ILE A 75 0.31 0.45 -11.54
CA ILE A 75 0.86 -0.58 -12.40
C ILE A 75 2.03 -1.24 -11.68
N LEU A 76 1.90 -2.54 -11.42
CA LEU A 76 2.91 -3.37 -10.77
C LEU A 76 3.58 -4.26 -11.82
N PRO A 77 4.89 -4.50 -11.69
CA PRO A 77 5.56 -5.44 -12.58
C PRO A 77 5.02 -6.85 -12.36
N ARG A 78 5.13 -7.67 -13.41
CA ARG A 78 4.82 -9.09 -13.31
C ARG A 78 5.84 -9.76 -12.38
N ASP A 79 5.34 -10.32 -11.30
CA ASP A 79 6.09 -11.19 -10.38
C ASP A 79 5.26 -12.47 -10.23
N SER A 80 5.73 -13.57 -10.85
CA SER A 80 4.99 -14.84 -10.93
C SER A 80 4.84 -15.52 -9.58
N ASP A 81 5.72 -15.20 -8.63
CA ASP A 81 5.76 -15.85 -7.33
C ASP A 81 4.97 -15.06 -6.28
N MET A 82 4.61 -13.82 -6.59
CA MET A 82 3.78 -12.99 -5.73
C MET A 82 2.41 -13.64 -5.51
N LYS A 83 2.00 -13.71 -4.25
CA LYS A 83 0.68 -14.20 -3.80
C LYS A 83 -0.21 -13.10 -3.27
N ARG A 84 0.37 -11.97 -2.88
CA ARG A 84 -0.34 -10.90 -2.16
C ARG A 84 0.14 -9.54 -2.61
N ILE A 85 -0.80 -8.62 -2.72
CA ILE A 85 -0.51 -7.20 -2.89
C ILE A 85 -0.99 -6.50 -1.64
N LEU A 86 -0.12 -5.69 -1.04
CA LEU A 86 -0.45 -4.86 0.09
C LEU A 86 -0.17 -3.40 -0.26
N ILE A 87 -1.17 -2.54 -0.05
CA ILE A 87 -1.13 -1.14 -0.43
C ILE A 87 -1.38 -0.32 0.83
N MET A 88 -0.47 0.62 1.08
CA MET A 88 -0.44 1.44 2.28
C MET A 88 -0.50 2.91 1.91
N TYR A 89 -1.22 3.69 2.69
CA TYR A 89 -1.22 5.14 2.63
C TYR A 89 -0.78 5.70 3.98
N PHE A 90 0.34 6.42 3.98
CA PHE A 90 0.93 7.07 5.14
C PHE A 90 0.43 8.50 5.25
N LEU A 91 -0.08 8.86 6.43
CA LEU A 91 -0.60 10.21 6.71
C LEU A 91 0.50 11.25 6.97
N LYS A 92 1.78 10.86 6.90
CA LYS A 92 2.94 11.73 7.09
C LYS A 92 3.87 11.62 5.88
N SER A 93 4.28 12.77 5.35
CA SER A 93 5.18 12.89 4.20
C SER A 93 6.65 12.61 4.53
N ASP A 94 7.01 12.54 5.82
CA ASP A 94 8.30 12.01 6.28
C ASP A 94 8.24 10.48 6.30
N PHE A 95 8.52 9.89 5.15
CA PHE A 95 8.73 8.45 5.01
C PHE A 95 10.23 8.17 4.79
N LYS A 96 11.07 8.52 5.77
CA LYS A 96 12.54 8.33 5.71
C LYS A 96 13.03 6.94 6.14
N GLY A 97 12.17 5.94 6.26
CA GLY A 97 12.46 4.70 7.01
C GLY A 97 12.48 3.38 6.24
N LEU A 98 12.37 3.37 4.91
CA LEU A 98 12.35 2.14 4.13
C LEU A 98 13.74 1.82 3.55
N GLU A 99 14.64 1.37 4.42
CA GLU A 99 15.87 0.74 3.96
C GLU A 99 15.55 -0.70 3.51
N GLU A 100 15.91 -1.05 2.27
CA GLU A 100 15.72 -2.38 1.66
C GLU A 100 16.43 -3.55 2.39
N ASN A 101 17.05 -3.28 3.54
CA ASN A 101 17.78 -4.27 4.35
C ASN A 101 17.04 -4.74 5.61
N SER A 102 15.81 -4.29 5.85
CA SER A 102 14.99 -4.84 6.93
C SER A 102 13.88 -5.70 6.34
N ASP A 103 13.95 -7.03 6.54
CA ASP A 103 12.88 -8.02 6.27
C ASP A 103 11.53 -7.73 6.96
N GLN A 104 11.42 -6.58 7.63
CA GLN A 104 10.27 -6.14 8.37
C GLN A 104 10.04 -4.63 8.22
N ILE A 105 8.78 -4.24 8.13
CA ILE A 105 8.33 -2.84 8.17
C ILE A 105 7.39 -2.72 9.37
N VAL A 106 7.69 -1.80 10.29
CA VAL A 106 6.91 -1.58 11.51
C VAL A 106 6.30 -0.19 11.48
N LEU A 107 4.98 -0.10 11.60
CA LEU A 107 4.23 1.14 11.42
C LEU A 107 3.22 1.33 12.54
N LYS A 108 3.11 2.56 13.06
CA LYS A 108 2.08 2.89 14.05
C LYS A 108 0.69 2.87 13.39
N LYS A 109 -0.29 2.30 14.10
CA LYS A 109 -1.67 2.18 13.58
C LYS A 109 -2.31 3.52 13.24
N GLU A 110 -1.96 4.58 13.96
CA GLU A 110 -2.47 5.94 13.75
C GLU A 110 -1.90 6.63 12.50
N ASP A 111 -0.76 6.15 11.97
CA ASP A 111 -0.03 6.81 10.88
C ASP A 111 -0.28 6.15 9.51
N VAL A 112 -0.91 4.96 9.47
CA VAL A 112 -1.06 4.17 8.25
C VAL A 112 -2.49 3.64 8.07
N ILE A 113 -2.98 3.80 6.85
CA ILE A 113 -4.17 3.10 6.36
C ILE A 113 -3.68 2.07 5.35
N TRP A 114 -4.12 0.81 5.43
CA TRP A 114 -3.66 -0.22 4.50
C TRP A 114 -4.79 -1.15 4.06
N VAL A 115 -4.62 -1.75 2.89
CA VAL A 115 -5.49 -2.77 2.31
C VAL A 115 -4.63 -3.86 1.67
N GLN A 116 -5.18 -5.07 1.55
CA GLN A 116 -4.52 -6.18 0.87
C GLN A 116 -5.49 -6.94 -0.02
N THR A 117 -4.93 -7.64 -1.01
CA THR A 117 -5.63 -8.64 -1.81
C THR A 117 -4.70 -9.81 -2.12
N TRP A 118 -5.29 -10.99 -2.30
CA TRP A 118 -4.61 -12.15 -2.83
C TRP A 118 -4.63 -12.12 -4.36
N VAL A 119 -3.59 -12.67 -4.96
CA VAL A 119 -3.47 -12.89 -6.41
C VAL A 119 -3.57 -14.41 -6.60
N ASN A 120 -4.61 -14.83 -7.33
CA ASN A 120 -4.89 -16.23 -7.63
C ASN A 120 -4.13 -16.71 -8.86
#